data_AF-F0BCL6-F1
#
_entry.id   AF-F0BCL6-F1
#
_cell.length_a   1.000
_cell.length_b   1.000
_cell.length_c   1.000
_cell.angle_alpha   90.00
_cell.angle_beta   90.00
_cell.angle_gamma   90.00
#
_symmetry.space_group_name_H-M   'P 1'
#
loop_
_entity.id
_entity.type
_entity.pdbx_description
1 polymer ?
#
loop_
_entity_poly.entity_id
_entity_poly.type
_entity_poly.pdbx_seq_one_letter_code
_entity_poly.pdbx_strand_id
1 'polypeptide(L)'
;MRVRVSLELLRVGHCRHCERMVRADGHWHAVDFPALSVLIRHPQRGAMLYDTGYAAHFFQATDPWPERLYRWTTPVTLPTHETLRAQLARRSVQLDEIGWCLISHFHADHVGGLRDLPNARFICLRADYQQLRTCSRLGGLRRALLPQL
;
A
#
# COMPACT_ATOMS: atom_id res chain seq x y z
N MET A 1 -21.82 7.00 -25.43
CA MET A 1 -22.12 6.70 -24.01
C MET A 1 -21.06 7.32 -23.12
N ARG A 2 -21.43 8.07 -22.08
CA ARG A 2 -20.46 8.55 -21.07
C ARG A 2 -20.12 7.40 -20.13
N VAL A 3 -18.85 7.03 -20.02
CA VAL A 3 -18.39 6.07 -19.01
C VAL A 3 -18.52 6.74 -17.65
N ARG A 4 -19.29 6.14 -16.73
CA ARG A 4 -19.36 6.55 -15.33
C ARG A 4 -18.60 5.53 -14.50
N VAL A 5 -17.66 6.00 -13.70
CA VAL A 5 -16.90 5.19 -12.73
C VAL A 5 -17.27 5.63 -11.32
N SER A 6 -17.25 4.70 -10.36
CA SER A 6 -17.32 5.04 -8.94
C SER A 6 -15.95 4.91 -8.29
N LEU A 7 -15.68 5.79 -7.32
CA LEU A 7 -14.45 5.83 -6.55
C LEU A 7 -14.81 5.74 -5.07
N GLU A 8 -14.19 4.81 -4.36
CA GLU A 8 -14.37 4.65 -2.91
C GLU A 8 -13.00 4.63 -2.24
N LEU A 9 -12.78 5.53 -1.28
CA LEU A 9 -11.55 5.60 -0.51
C LEU A 9 -11.55 4.53 0.59
N LEU A 10 -10.43 3.82 0.72
CA LEU A 10 -10.17 2.80 1.72
C LEU A 10 -8.98 3.24 2.57
N ARG A 11 -9.09 3.14 3.90
CA ARG A 11 -7.96 3.29 4.82
C ARG A 11 -7.49 1.90 5.22
N VAL A 12 -6.31 1.49 4.78
CA VAL A 12 -5.80 0.13 4.95
C VAL A 12 -4.61 0.14 5.91
N GLY A 13 -4.91 0.42 7.17
CA GLY A 13 -3.92 0.63 8.22
C GLY A 13 -3.34 2.04 8.23
N HIS A 14 -2.40 2.25 9.14
CA HIS A 14 -1.66 3.50 9.27
C HIS A 14 -0.31 3.25 9.95
N CYS A 15 0.67 4.11 9.69
CA CYS A 15 1.87 4.19 10.51
C CYS A 15 1.85 5.42 11.40
N ARG A 16 2.66 5.42 12.46
CA ARG A 16 2.92 6.62 13.25
C ARG A 16 4.34 7.10 13.01
N HIS A 17 4.50 8.39 12.72
CA HIS A 17 5.82 8.97 12.54
C HIS A 17 5.85 10.44 13.00
N CYS A 18 7.04 10.99 13.18
CA CYS A 18 7.20 12.38 13.61
C CYS A 18 6.71 13.33 12.51
N GLU A 19 5.80 14.24 12.84
CA GLU A 19 5.19 15.16 11.87
C GLU A 19 6.26 16.02 11.14
N ARG A 20 7.27 16.49 11.88
CA ARG A 20 8.41 17.25 11.36
C ARG A 20 9.18 16.53 10.25
N MET A 21 9.16 15.20 10.22
CA MET A 21 9.89 14.41 9.21
C MET A 21 9.20 14.42 7.84
N VAL A 22 7.92 14.78 7.80
CA VAL A 22 7.12 14.82 6.57
C VAL A 22 6.78 16.25 6.17
N ARG A 23 6.73 17.18 7.13
CA ARG A 23 6.39 18.59 6.92
C ARG A 23 7.43 19.50 7.55
N ALA A 24 7.97 20.43 6.75
CA ALA A 24 8.97 21.39 7.21
C ALA A 24 8.45 22.33 8.31
N ASP A 25 7.13 22.59 8.33
CA ASP A 25 6.42 23.36 9.35
C ASP A 25 5.85 22.50 10.49
N GLY A 26 6.03 21.18 10.45
CA GLY A 26 5.47 20.24 11.42
C GLY A 26 6.13 20.33 12.81
N HIS A 27 5.51 19.67 13.78
CA HIS A 27 5.97 19.63 15.16
C HIS A 27 6.72 18.32 15.50
N TRP A 28 7.45 18.33 16.62
CA TRP A 28 8.20 17.18 17.14
C TRP A 28 7.32 16.23 17.97
N HIS A 29 6.22 15.75 17.38
CA HIS A 29 5.38 14.72 17.98
C HIS A 29 4.93 13.71 16.93
N ALA A 30 4.54 12.53 17.38
CA ALA A 30 4.11 11.44 16.51
C ALA A 30 2.64 11.61 16.09
N VAL A 31 2.40 11.60 14.78
CA VAL A 31 1.06 11.65 14.16
C VAL A 31 0.81 10.40 13.33
N ASP A 32 -0.46 10.13 13.05
CA ASP A 32 -0.89 8.99 12.25
C ASP A 32 -0.87 9.35 10.76
N PHE A 33 -0.25 8.51 9.95
CA PHE A 33 -0.26 8.58 8.49
C PHE A 33 -1.08 7.41 7.94
N PRO A 34 -2.30 7.65 7.45
CA PRO A 34 -3.15 6.60 6.92
C PRO A 34 -2.61 6.09 5.59
N ALA A 35 -2.53 4.76 5.44
CA ALA A 35 -2.27 4.13 4.16
C ALA A 35 -3.57 4.08 3.37
N LEU A 36 -3.66 4.83 2.28
CA LEU A 36 -4.87 4.97 1.50
C LEU A 36 -4.83 4.06 0.27
N SER A 37 -5.99 3.51 -0.09
CA SER A 37 -6.22 2.81 -1.34
C SER A 37 -7.55 3.25 -1.93
N VAL A 38 -7.73 3.12 -3.24
CA VAL A 38 -8.99 3.50 -3.90
C VAL A 38 -9.56 2.29 -4.62
N LEU A 39 -10.79 1.93 -4.29
CA LEU A 39 -11.60 1.01 -5.10
C LEU A 39 -12.25 1.79 -6.24
N ILE A 40 -11.95 1.39 -7.46
CA ILE A 40 -12.51 1.97 -8.69
C ILE A 40 -13.43 0.91 -9.30
N ARG A 41 -14.69 1.24 -9.52
CA ARG A 41 -15.61 0.37 -10.28
C ARG A 41 -15.80 0.93 -11.67
N HIS A 42 -15.33 0.18 -12.65
CA HIS A 42 -15.40 0.56 -14.05
C HIS A 42 -16.39 -0.34 -14.81
N PRO A 43 -17.40 0.22 -15.51
CA PRO A 43 -18.49 -0.57 -16.07
C PRO A 43 -18.05 -1.59 -17.11
N GLN A 44 -16.97 -1.33 -17.87
CA GLN A 44 -16.42 -2.30 -18.84
C GLN A 44 -15.19 -3.08 -18.35
N ARG A 45 -14.59 -2.71 -17.20
CA ARG A 45 -13.29 -3.28 -16.77
C ARG A 45 -13.37 -3.99 -15.41
N GLY A 46 -14.53 -3.94 -14.75
CA GLY A 46 -14.73 -4.53 -13.44
C GLY A 46 -14.14 -3.68 -12.32
N ALA A 47 -13.85 -4.33 -11.19
CA ALA A 47 -13.22 -3.70 -10.04
C ALA A 47 -11.72 -3.53 -10.25
N MET A 48 -11.21 -2.37 -9.88
CA MET A 48 -9.79 -2.00 -9.96
C MET A 48 -9.37 -1.35 -8.65
N LEU A 49 -8.08 -1.40 -8.35
CA LEU A 49 -7.48 -0.73 -7.21
C LEU A 49 -6.48 0.33 -7.64
N TYR A 50 -6.36 1.37 -6.83
CA TYR A 50 -5.21 2.26 -6.78
C TYR A 50 -4.56 2.07 -5.40
N ASP A 51 -3.35 1.50 -5.40
CA ASP A 51 -2.63 1.01 -4.22
C ASP A 51 -3.40 -0.05 -3.40
N THR A 52 -2.71 -0.63 -2.43
CA THR A 52 -3.22 -1.75 -1.62
C THR A 52 -3.07 -1.57 -0.11
N GLY A 53 -2.34 -0.55 0.34
CA GLY A 53 -2.16 -0.33 1.76
C GLY A 53 -1.12 -1.26 2.41
N TYR A 54 -1.23 -1.39 3.73
CA TYR A 54 -0.53 -2.44 4.48
C TYR A 54 -1.25 -3.79 4.43
N ALA A 55 -0.49 -4.87 4.56
CA ALA A 55 -1.03 -6.23 4.73
C ALA A 55 -0.18 -7.05 5.70
N ALA A 56 -0.58 -8.29 5.97
CA ALA A 56 0.20 -9.22 6.81
C ALA A 56 1.65 -9.41 6.30
N HIS A 57 1.84 -9.38 4.98
CA HIS A 57 3.14 -9.47 4.30
C HIS A 57 4.12 -8.39 4.76
N PHE A 58 3.64 -7.20 5.13
CA PHE A 58 4.46 -6.13 5.69
C PHE A 58 5.15 -6.55 7.00
N PHE A 59 4.38 -7.13 7.91
CA PHE A 59 4.90 -7.56 9.21
C PHE A 59 5.90 -8.70 9.07
N GLN A 60 5.72 -9.57 8.06
CA GLN A 60 6.65 -10.64 7.72
C GLN A 60 7.94 -10.09 7.09
N ALA A 61 7.83 -9.18 6.12
CA ALA A 61 8.97 -8.55 5.45
C ALA A 61 9.83 -7.69 6.39
N THR A 62 9.22 -7.17 7.47
CA THR A 62 9.90 -6.33 8.47
C THR A 62 10.20 -7.05 9.79
N ASP A 63 10.08 -8.37 9.83
CA ASP A 63 10.53 -9.14 10.99
C ASP A 63 12.06 -9.35 11.04
N PRO A 64 12.73 -9.66 9.92
CA PRO A 64 14.17 -9.82 9.88
C PRO A 64 14.94 -8.52 10.13
N TRP A 65 16.21 -8.65 10.53
CA TRP A 65 17.16 -7.55 10.54
C TRP A 65 17.76 -7.32 9.14
N PRO A 66 17.89 -6.08 8.65
CA PRO A 66 17.66 -4.81 9.35
C PRO A 66 16.26 -4.20 9.20
N GLU A 67 15.36 -4.80 8.43
CA GLU A 67 14.02 -4.26 8.12
C GLU A 67 13.17 -3.99 9.37
N ARG A 68 13.40 -4.73 10.46
CA ARG A 68 12.81 -4.47 11.77
C ARG A 68 13.01 -3.06 12.30
N LEU A 69 14.13 -2.41 11.96
CA LEU A 69 14.38 -1.02 12.33
C LEU A 69 13.35 -0.07 11.68
N TYR A 70 13.00 -0.31 10.42
CA TYR A 70 11.97 0.48 9.73
C TYR A 70 10.63 0.39 10.47
N ARG A 71 10.18 -0.83 10.80
CA ARG A 71 8.96 -1.05 11.60
C ARG A 71 9.00 -0.36 12.97
N TRP A 72 10.16 -0.23 13.60
CA TRP A 72 10.29 0.49 14.87
C TRP A 72 10.27 2.02 14.72
N THR A 73 10.82 2.55 13.64
CA THR A 73 10.81 4.00 13.36
C THR A 73 9.46 4.49 12.84
N THR A 74 8.70 3.60 12.19
CA THR A 74 7.36 3.86 11.65
C THR A 74 6.42 2.74 12.11
N PRO A 75 6.06 2.65 13.41
CA PRO A 75 5.19 1.60 13.91
C PRO A 75 3.85 1.60 13.17
N VAL A 76 3.47 0.43 12.68
CA VAL A 76 2.27 0.20 11.85
C VAL A 76 1.18 -0.47 12.65
N THR A 77 -0.04 0.05 12.52
CA THR A 77 -1.26 -0.56 13.02
C THR A 77 -2.14 -0.94 11.83
N LEU A 78 -2.54 -2.21 11.76
CA LEU A 78 -3.47 -2.71 10.76
C LEU A 78 -4.63 -3.44 11.46
N PRO A 79 -5.70 -2.72 11.84
CA PRO A 79 -6.90 -3.34 12.37
C PRO A 79 -7.50 -4.34 11.36
N THR A 80 -8.03 -5.47 11.83
CA THR A 80 -8.62 -6.51 10.98
C THR A 80 -9.71 -5.95 10.05
N HIS A 81 -10.49 -5.00 10.54
CA HIS A 81 -11.55 -4.33 9.79
C HIS A 81 -11.04 -3.29 8.78
N GLU A 82 -9.79 -2.85 8.87
CA GLU A 82 -9.15 -1.96 7.90
C GLU A 82 -8.41 -2.75 6.80
N THR A 83 -8.18 -4.05 6.97
CA THR A 83 -7.55 -4.87 5.92
C THR A 83 -8.28 -4.72 4.58
N LEU A 84 -7.51 -4.72 3.48
CA LEU A 84 -8.05 -4.60 2.12
C LEU A 84 -9.15 -5.64 1.88
N ARG A 85 -8.88 -6.90 2.25
CA ARG A 85 -9.85 -8.01 2.20
C ARG A 85 -11.17 -7.67 2.90
N ALA A 86 -11.13 -7.23 4.16
CA ALA A 86 -12.33 -6.93 4.93
C ALA A 86 -13.12 -5.76 4.34
N GLN A 87 -12.43 -4.73 3.82
CA GLN A 87 -13.08 -3.57 3.22
C GLN A 87 -13.69 -3.85 1.85
N LEU A 88 -13.06 -4.68 1.04
CA LEU A 88 -13.62 -5.14 -0.23
C LEU A 88 -14.83 -6.05 -0.01
N ALA A 89 -14.75 -6.97 0.97
CA ALA A 89 -15.86 -7.87 1.29
C ALA A 89 -17.14 -7.12 1.71
N ARG A 90 -17.02 -6.05 2.52
CA ARG A 90 -18.16 -5.16 2.86
C ARG A 90 -18.80 -4.47 1.66
N ARG A 91 -18.07 -4.41 0.54
CA ARG A 91 -18.50 -3.81 -0.72
C ARG A 91 -18.83 -4.88 -1.76
N SER A 92 -19.00 -6.13 -1.32
CA SER A 92 -19.31 -7.26 -2.20
C SER A 92 -18.30 -7.43 -3.34
N VAL A 93 -17.01 -7.24 -3.04
CA VAL A 93 -15.89 -7.49 -3.94
C VAL A 93 -14.91 -8.43 -3.25
N GLN A 94 -14.50 -9.47 -3.95
CA GLN A 94 -13.43 -10.37 -3.54
C GLN A 94 -12.09 -9.93 -4.15
N LEU A 95 -10.99 -10.34 -3.53
CA LEU A 95 -9.65 -9.96 -3.98
C LEU A 95 -9.31 -10.51 -5.37
N ASP A 96 -9.83 -11.69 -5.71
CA ASP A 96 -9.67 -12.35 -7.01
C ASP A 96 -10.52 -11.72 -8.13
N GLU A 97 -11.52 -10.89 -7.79
CA GLU A 97 -12.29 -10.09 -8.75
C GLU A 97 -11.58 -8.80 -9.17
N ILE A 98 -10.50 -8.42 -8.49
CA ILE A 98 -9.71 -7.24 -8.87
C ILE A 98 -8.93 -7.55 -10.15
N GLY A 99 -9.36 -6.96 -11.27
CA GLY A 99 -8.71 -7.18 -12.57
C GLY A 99 -7.48 -6.30 -12.81
N TRP A 100 -7.39 -5.16 -12.13
CA TRP A 100 -6.31 -4.19 -12.31
C TRP A 100 -5.93 -3.53 -10.99
N CYS A 101 -4.64 -3.32 -10.77
CA CYS A 101 -4.13 -2.54 -9.65
C CYS A 101 -3.09 -1.53 -10.17
N LEU A 102 -3.40 -0.24 -10.01
CA LEU A 102 -2.50 0.86 -10.29
C LEU A 102 -1.65 1.09 -9.03
N ILE A 103 -0.34 1.15 -9.20
CA ILE A 103 0.62 1.35 -8.12
C ILE A 103 1.17 2.76 -8.27
N SER A 104 0.95 3.59 -7.26
CA SER A 104 1.46 4.97 -7.23
C SER A 104 2.97 4.99 -7.13
N HIS A 105 3.54 4.17 -6.24
CA HIS A 105 4.96 3.90 -6.04
C HIS A 105 5.14 2.68 -5.11
N PHE A 106 6.38 2.24 -4.88
CA PHE A 106 6.68 0.97 -4.22
C PHE A 106 7.04 1.06 -2.72
N HIS A 107 6.58 2.09 -2.02
CA HIS A 107 6.71 2.11 -0.56
C HIS A 107 5.78 1.08 0.08
N ALA A 108 6.20 0.58 1.24
CA ALA A 108 5.56 -0.54 1.93
C ALA A 108 4.06 -0.35 2.23
N ASP A 109 3.62 0.89 2.45
CA ASP A 109 2.25 1.29 2.71
C ASP A 109 1.36 1.38 1.46
N HIS A 110 1.93 1.24 0.26
CA HIS A 110 1.18 1.22 -1.00
C HIS A 110 1.09 -0.19 -1.60
N VAL A 111 2.13 -1.00 -1.40
CA VAL A 111 2.27 -2.30 -2.08
C VAL A 111 2.13 -3.51 -1.15
N GLY A 112 1.82 -3.30 0.13
CA GLY A 112 1.76 -4.38 1.11
C GLY A 112 0.79 -5.51 0.76
N GLY A 113 -0.31 -5.19 0.06
CA GLY A 113 -1.34 -6.16 -0.33
C GLY A 113 -1.26 -6.68 -1.76
N LEU A 114 -0.22 -6.36 -2.55
CA LEU A 114 -0.16 -6.79 -3.97
C LEU A 114 -0.24 -8.31 -4.13
N ARG A 115 0.39 -9.06 -3.22
CA ARG A 115 0.39 -10.53 -3.23
C ARG A 115 -0.97 -11.16 -2.99
N ASP A 116 -1.92 -10.41 -2.44
CA ASP A 116 -3.27 -10.89 -2.18
C ASP A 116 -4.18 -10.81 -3.42
N LEU A 117 -3.68 -10.28 -4.54
CA LEU A 117 -4.44 -10.02 -5.77
C LEU A 117 -4.05 -11.00 -6.91
N PRO A 118 -4.51 -12.26 -6.89
CA PRO A 118 -4.00 -13.31 -7.77
C PRO A 118 -4.30 -13.09 -9.26
N ASN A 119 -5.38 -12.38 -9.59
CA ASN A 119 -5.84 -12.17 -10.97
C ASN A 119 -5.54 -10.76 -11.50
N ALA A 120 -4.97 -9.88 -10.67
CA ALA A 120 -4.79 -8.49 -11.02
C ALA A 120 -3.63 -8.28 -11.99
N ARG A 121 -3.84 -7.39 -12.96
CA ARG A 121 -2.77 -6.81 -13.77
C ARG A 121 -2.24 -5.55 -13.09
N PHE A 122 -0.94 -5.49 -12.86
CA PHE A 122 -0.30 -4.35 -12.20
C PHE A 122 0.15 -3.31 -13.22
N ILE A 123 -0.18 -2.04 -12.96
CA ILE A 123 0.28 -0.88 -13.72
C ILE A 123 1.11 -0.01 -12.78
N CYS A 124 2.34 0.29 -13.17
CA CYS A 124 3.25 1.15 -12.41
C CYS A 124 4.11 1.98 -13.35
N LEU A 125 4.77 3.01 -12.81
CA LEU A 125 5.79 3.73 -13.56
C LEU A 125 7.03 2.85 -13.76
N ARG A 126 7.54 2.83 -15.00
CA ARG A 126 8.75 2.06 -15.35
C ARG A 126 9.95 2.44 -14.47
N ALA A 127 10.11 3.74 -14.19
CA ALA A 127 11.21 4.25 -13.38
C ALA A 127 11.17 3.71 -11.95
N ASP A 128 10.00 3.71 -11.31
CA ASP A 128 9.83 3.21 -9.94
C ASP A 128 10.05 1.69 -9.88
N TYR A 129 9.57 0.96 -10.88
CA TYR A 129 9.81 -0.47 -10.99
C TYR A 129 11.29 -0.79 -11.19
N GLN A 130 12.00 -0.03 -12.02
CA GLN A 130 13.45 -0.16 -12.17
C GLN A 130 14.17 0.13 -10.87
N GLN A 131 13.79 1.19 -10.16
CA GLN A 131 14.37 1.55 -8.87
C GLN A 131 14.21 0.42 -7.84
N LEU A 132 13.01 -0.18 -7.74
CA LEU A 132 12.75 -1.33 -6.88
C LEU A 132 13.64 -2.53 -7.24
N ARG A 133 13.83 -2.81 -8.54
CA ARG A 133 14.62 -3.95 -9.00
C ARG A 133 16.12 -3.79 -8.80
N THR A 134 16.62 -2.55 -8.85
CA THR A 134 18.06 -2.29 -8.78
C THR A 134 18.55 -1.89 -7.39
N CYS A 135 17.65 -1.63 -6.44
CA CYS A 135 18.06 -1.23 -5.11
C CYS A 135 18.73 -2.41 -4.38
N SER A 136 19.82 -2.11 -3.66
CA SER A 136 20.35 -3.08 -2.69
C SER A 136 19.41 -3.18 -1.50
N ARG A 137 19.48 -4.26 -0.74
CA ARG A 137 18.63 -4.46 0.45
C ARG A 137 18.66 -3.25 1.41
N LEU A 138 19.85 -2.74 1.72
CA LEU A 138 20.01 -1.56 2.58
C LEU A 138 19.59 -0.26 1.90
N GLY A 139 19.87 -0.11 0.61
CA GLY A 139 19.50 1.07 -0.17
C GLY A 139 17.99 1.20 -0.36
N GLY A 140 17.31 0.07 -0.56
CA GLY A 140 15.85 -0.03 -0.61
C GLY A 140 15.22 0.31 0.73
N LEU A 141 15.71 -0.29 1.82
CA LEU A 141 15.20 -0.02 3.16
C LEU A 141 15.28 1.46 3.56
N ARG A 142 16.38 2.14 3.23
CA ARG A 142 16.54 3.59 3.45
C ARG A 142 15.53 4.45 2.68
N ARG A 143 14.93 3.89 1.64
CA ARG A 143 13.90 4.52 0.81
C ARG A 143 12.53 3.87 1.03
N ALA A 144 12.33 3.15 2.13
CA ALA A 144 11.09 2.43 2.43
C ALA A 144 10.64 1.42 1.34
N LEU A 145 11.56 0.95 0.50
CA LEU A 145 11.32 -0.08 -0.51
C LEU A 145 11.64 -1.46 0.08
N LEU A 146 10.66 -2.35 0.05
CA LEU A 146 10.78 -3.74 0.49
C LEU A 146 10.51 -4.67 -0.70
N PRO A 147 11.54 -5.15 -1.43
CA PRO A 147 11.34 -6.03 -2.59
C PRO A 147 10.67 -7.38 -2.29
N GLN A 148 10.53 -7.75 -1.00
CA GLN A 148 9.78 -8.93 -0.60
C GLN A 148 8.26 -8.68 -0.47
N LEU A 149 7.76 -7.49 -0.80
CA LEU A 149 6.33 -7.21 -0.92
C LEU A 149 5.86 -7.42 -2.35
#